data_AF-A0A5N1JX24-F1
#
_entry.id   AF-A0A5N1JX24-F1
#
_cell.length_a   1.000
_cell.length_b   1.000
_cell.length_c   1.000
_cell.angle_alpha   90.00
_cell.angle_beta   90.00
_cell.angle_gamma   90.00
#
_symmetry.space_group_name_H-M   'P 1'
#
loop_
_entity.id
_entity.type
_entity.pdbx_description
1 polymer ?
#
loop_
_entity_poly.entity_id
_entity_poly.type
_entity_poly.pdbx_seq_one_letter_code
_entity_poly.pdbx_strand_id
1 'polypeptide(L)'
;MIRTSILAVSLAVLAMPALAQGDENNRSGRYESEGGASLTVELTHKSGNDYSAAISTTVEMTDKLPGCGGSLKGNVTITGASATMSIPNEGFIESKKETLQNSRFCKVNFTFMDQYTLKLEEVSGCSYYHGASCDFNGTVVHEASGI
;
A
#
# COMPACT_ATOMS: atom_id res chain seq x y z
N MET A 1 52.95 54.43 21.67
CA MET A 1 52.68 53.00 21.39
C MET A 1 51.24 52.71 21.78
N ILE A 2 50.32 52.60 20.83
CA ILE A 2 48.94 52.16 21.07
C ILE A 2 48.64 51.13 19.98
N ARG A 3 48.50 49.87 20.37
CA ARG A 3 48.07 48.78 19.50
C ARG A 3 46.64 48.43 19.92
N THR A 4 45.68 48.81 19.11
CA THR A 4 44.28 48.37 19.23
C THR A 4 44.14 47.08 18.45
N SER A 5 43.85 45.99 19.16
CA SER A 5 43.56 44.68 18.57
C SER A 5 42.06 44.44 18.55
N ILE A 6 41.63 43.91 17.40
CA ILE A 6 40.27 43.74 16.88
C ILE A 6 39.50 42.68 17.68
N LEU A 7 38.22 42.95 18.01
CA LEU A 7 37.28 41.94 18.48
C LEU A 7 36.81 41.08 17.30
N ALA A 8 37.07 39.78 17.34
CA ALA A 8 36.47 38.81 16.44
C ALA A 8 35.11 38.37 16.98
N VAL A 9 34.04 38.60 16.21
CA VAL A 9 32.69 38.11 16.51
C VAL A 9 32.59 36.65 16.03
N SER A 10 32.55 35.72 16.97
CA SER A 10 32.31 34.29 16.69
C SER A 10 30.83 34.07 16.39
N LEU A 11 30.50 33.86 15.12
CA LEU A 11 29.16 33.47 14.68
C LEU A 11 28.94 31.99 15.00
N ALA A 12 28.31 31.70 16.13
CA ALA A 12 27.90 30.34 16.49
C ALA A 12 26.74 29.92 15.59
N VAL A 13 27.04 29.15 14.53
CA VAL A 13 26.03 28.46 13.73
C VAL A 13 25.41 27.39 14.62
N LEU A 14 24.20 27.65 15.12
CA LEU A 14 23.37 26.64 15.75
C LEU A 14 22.98 25.63 14.66
N ALA A 15 23.78 24.58 14.52
CA ALA A 15 23.38 23.37 13.81
C ALA A 15 22.20 22.77 14.59
N MET A 16 20.98 23.20 14.27
CA MET A 16 19.80 22.47 14.69
C MET A 16 19.88 21.08 14.07
N PRO A 17 19.66 19.99 14.84
CA PRO A 17 19.53 18.68 14.26
C PRO A 17 18.35 18.77 13.30
N ALA A 18 18.59 18.55 12.01
CA ALA A 18 17.52 18.21 11.10
C ALA A 18 16.91 16.92 11.66
N LEU A 19 15.71 17.01 12.23
CA LEU A 19 14.95 15.84 12.62
C LEU A 19 14.73 15.04 11.33
N ALA A 20 15.52 13.99 11.15
CA ALA A 20 15.25 12.94 10.18
C ALA A 20 13.87 12.39 10.54
N GLN A 21 12.84 12.83 9.81
CA GLN A 21 11.51 12.26 9.92
C GLN A 21 11.65 10.78 9.54
N GLY A 22 11.37 9.91 10.52
CA GLY A 22 11.90 8.57 10.60
C GLY A 22 11.46 7.62 9.49
N ASP A 23 12.43 6.88 8.97
CA ASP A 23 12.25 5.64 8.21
C ASP A 23 11.57 4.52 9.03
N GLU A 24 11.45 4.67 10.35
CA GLU A 24 10.96 3.62 11.27
C GLU A 24 9.50 3.19 11.05
N ASN A 25 8.74 3.87 10.17
CA ASN A 25 7.38 3.48 9.80
C ASN A 25 7.13 3.49 8.28
N ASN A 26 8.19 3.48 7.47
CA ASN A 26 8.03 3.41 6.03
C ASN A 26 7.51 2.02 5.63
N ARG A 27 6.25 1.95 5.18
CA ARG A 27 5.60 0.72 4.73
C ARG A 27 5.80 0.44 3.24
N SER A 28 6.63 1.24 2.56
CA SER A 28 6.87 1.10 1.13
C SER A 28 7.64 -0.15 0.80
N GLY A 29 7.41 -0.62 -0.42
CA GLY A 29 8.07 -1.77 -1.00
C GLY A 29 7.06 -2.80 -1.47
N ARG A 30 7.61 -3.93 -1.88
CA ARG A 30 6.85 -5.04 -2.44
C ARG A 30 6.49 -6.06 -1.37
N TYR A 31 5.25 -6.49 -1.36
CA TYR A 31 4.75 -7.60 -0.55
C TYR A 31 4.23 -8.71 -1.45
N GLU A 32 4.50 -9.97 -1.10
CA GLU A 32 4.10 -11.13 -1.89
C GLU A 32 3.52 -12.25 -1.01
N SER A 33 2.55 -13.00 -1.54
CA SER A 33 1.97 -14.17 -0.86
C SER A 33 2.91 -15.37 -0.89
N GLU A 34 2.94 -16.13 0.20
CA GLU A 34 3.56 -17.45 0.25
C GLU A 34 2.55 -18.54 -0.20
N GLY A 35 2.62 -18.95 -1.47
CA GLY A 35 1.84 -20.06 -2.03
C GLY A 35 0.36 -19.78 -2.34
N GLY A 36 -0.24 -20.63 -3.17
CA GLY A 36 -1.62 -20.46 -3.65
C GLY A 36 -1.73 -19.57 -4.89
N ALA A 37 -2.69 -18.64 -4.89
CA ALA A 37 -2.74 -17.55 -5.89
C ALA A 37 -1.54 -16.62 -5.67
N SER A 38 -0.87 -16.21 -6.74
CA SER A 38 0.15 -15.18 -6.66
C SER A 38 -0.53 -13.84 -6.37
N LEU A 39 -0.40 -13.36 -5.13
CA LEU A 39 -0.90 -12.07 -4.69
C LEU A 39 0.28 -11.16 -4.37
N THR A 40 0.30 -9.97 -4.98
CA THR A 40 1.34 -8.97 -4.78
C THR A 40 0.70 -7.63 -4.40
N VAL A 41 1.35 -6.92 -3.49
CA VAL A 41 1.04 -5.51 -3.19
C VAL A 41 2.32 -4.70 -3.32
N GLU A 42 2.27 -3.64 -4.12
CA GLU A 42 3.31 -2.62 -4.17
C GLU A 42 2.82 -1.36 -3.45
N LEU A 43 3.53 -0.95 -2.39
CA LEU A 43 3.28 0.31 -1.70
C LEU A 43 4.37 1.32 -2.04
N THR A 44 3.98 2.46 -2.61
CA THR A 44 4.88 3.58 -2.87
C THR A 44 4.51 4.75 -1.97
N HIS A 45 5.38 5.09 -1.02
CA HIS A 45 5.19 6.28 -0.18
C HIS A 45 5.14 7.55 -1.03
N LYS A 46 4.23 8.45 -0.67
CA LYS A 46 4.11 9.78 -1.29
C LYS A 46 4.51 10.87 -0.31
N SER A 47 3.78 10.99 0.79
CA SER A 47 3.99 12.01 1.81
C SER A 47 3.24 11.67 3.09
N GLY A 48 3.84 11.90 4.25
CA GLY A 48 3.20 11.63 5.54
C GLY A 48 2.73 10.16 5.62
N ASN A 49 1.43 9.95 5.73
CA ASN A 49 0.81 8.63 5.79
C ASN A 49 0.16 8.20 4.47
N ASP A 50 0.37 8.95 3.38
CA ASP A 50 -0.23 8.69 2.07
C ASP A 50 0.69 7.86 1.18
N TYR A 51 0.10 6.84 0.55
CA TYR A 51 0.77 5.89 -0.32
C TYR A 51 -0.03 5.69 -1.62
N SER A 52 0.66 5.32 -2.69
CA SER A 52 0.04 4.61 -3.81
C SER A 52 0.10 3.12 -3.50
N ALA A 53 -1.01 2.42 -3.72
CA ALA A 53 -1.06 0.96 -3.67
C ALA A 53 -1.35 0.41 -5.07
N ALA A 54 -0.64 -0.63 -5.48
CA ALA A 54 -1.00 -1.46 -6.60
C ALA A 54 -1.10 -2.91 -6.13
N ILE A 55 -2.24 -3.56 -6.37
CA ILE A 55 -2.48 -4.95 -5.98
C ILE A 55 -2.68 -5.76 -7.26
N SER A 56 -2.04 -6.92 -7.32
CA SER A 56 -2.17 -7.87 -8.42
C SER A 56 -2.43 -9.27 -7.87
N THR A 57 -3.33 -9.99 -8.49
CA THR A 57 -3.66 -11.38 -8.16
C THR A 57 -3.60 -12.22 -9.43
N THR A 58 -3.05 -13.43 -9.36
CA THR A 58 -3.01 -14.37 -10.48
C THR A 58 -3.11 -15.79 -9.97
N VAL A 59 -4.02 -16.57 -10.55
CA VAL A 59 -4.04 -18.02 -10.41
C VAL A 59 -3.67 -18.60 -11.76
N GLU A 60 -2.60 -19.39 -11.79
CA GLU A 60 -2.18 -20.05 -13.02
C GLU A 60 -3.23 -21.05 -13.50
N MET A 61 -3.32 -21.18 -14.83
CA MET A 61 -4.13 -22.21 -15.43
C MET A 61 -3.49 -23.58 -15.18
N THR A 62 -4.27 -24.54 -14.68
CA THR A 62 -3.81 -25.91 -14.44
C THR A 62 -4.74 -26.90 -15.15
N ASP A 63 -4.17 -27.74 -16.02
CA ASP A 63 -4.90 -28.70 -16.85
C ASP A 63 -6.13 -28.11 -17.59
N LYS A 64 -7.33 -28.38 -17.06
CA LYS A 64 -8.63 -27.97 -17.61
C LYS A 64 -9.30 -26.86 -16.78
N LEU A 65 -8.66 -26.39 -15.70
CA LEU A 65 -9.17 -25.34 -14.84
C LEU A 65 -8.68 -23.98 -15.36
N PRO A 66 -9.59 -23.07 -15.74
CA PRO A 66 -9.19 -21.74 -16.18
C PRO A 66 -8.51 -20.99 -15.04
N GLY A 67 -7.37 -20.38 -15.34
CA GLY A 67 -6.71 -19.43 -14.45
C GLY A 67 -7.46 -18.11 -14.36
N CYS A 68 -6.88 -17.16 -13.64
CA CYS A 68 -7.39 -15.80 -13.56
C CYS A 68 -6.24 -14.82 -13.34
N GLY A 69 -6.48 -13.58 -13.74
CA GLY A 69 -5.63 -12.45 -13.42
C GLY A 69 -6.50 -11.27 -13.03
N GLY A 70 -5.98 -10.43 -12.15
CA GLY A 70 -6.62 -9.21 -11.74
C GLY A 70 -5.62 -8.21 -11.21
N SER A 71 -5.91 -6.94 -11.40
CA SER A 71 -5.11 -5.88 -10.78
C SER A 71 -5.94 -4.64 -10.52
N LEU A 72 -5.50 -3.88 -9.52
CA LEU A 72 -6.08 -2.61 -9.17
C LEU A 72 -4.98 -1.65 -8.71
N LYS A 73 -5.24 -0.35 -8.85
CA LYS A 73 -4.32 0.70 -8.42
C LYS A 73 -5.11 1.85 -7.82
N GLY A 74 -4.67 2.31 -6.66
CA GLY A 74 -5.34 3.38 -5.93
C GLY A 74 -4.42 4.09 -4.96
N ASN A 75 -4.98 5.12 -4.31
CA ASN A 75 -4.31 5.79 -3.21
C ASN A 75 -4.84 5.22 -1.90
N VAL A 76 -3.98 5.16 -0.89
CA VAL A 76 -4.33 4.76 0.47
C VAL A 76 -3.68 5.70 1.47
N THR A 77 -4.41 5.99 2.56
CA THR A 77 -3.87 6.68 3.73
C THR A 77 -3.79 5.67 4.86
N ILE A 78 -2.59 5.41 5.36
CA ILE A 78 -2.36 4.44 6.44
C ILE A 78 -2.56 5.12 7.78
N THR A 79 -3.48 4.60 8.59
CA THR A 79 -3.74 5.10 9.95
C THR A 79 -3.46 4.00 10.96
N GLY A 80 -2.36 4.13 11.70
CA GLY A 80 -1.89 3.09 12.60
C GLY A 80 -1.53 1.82 11.83
N ALA A 81 -2.23 0.72 12.12
CA ALA A 81 -2.02 -0.58 11.49
C ALA A 81 -3.02 -0.88 10.36
N SER A 82 -3.80 0.11 9.90
CA SER A 82 -4.88 -0.13 8.94
C SER A 82 -4.95 0.90 7.82
N ALA A 83 -5.43 0.47 6.65
CA ALA A 83 -5.83 1.34 5.56
C ALA A 83 -7.01 0.72 4.80
N THR A 84 -7.76 1.55 4.08
CA THR A 84 -8.75 1.08 3.12
C THR A 84 -8.48 1.76 1.80
N MET A 85 -8.28 0.96 0.76
CA MET A 85 -8.28 1.43 -0.61
C MET A 85 -9.70 1.40 -1.16
N SER A 86 -10.14 2.47 -1.80
CA SER A 86 -11.46 2.59 -2.41
C SER A 86 -11.32 3.21 -3.79
N ILE A 87 -11.59 2.44 -4.84
CA ILE A 87 -11.58 2.89 -6.24
C ILE A 87 -12.99 2.77 -6.83
N PRO A 88 -13.41 3.65 -7.77
CA PRO A 88 -14.70 3.51 -8.45
C PRO A 88 -14.85 2.10 -9.03
N ASN A 89 -16.01 1.46 -8.87
CA ASN A 89 -16.28 0.18 -9.49
C ASN A 89 -16.78 0.40 -10.93
N GLU A 90 -15.96 0.06 -11.92
CA GLU A 90 -16.34 0.14 -13.34
C GLU A 90 -17.52 -0.77 -13.73
N GLY A 91 -17.78 -1.82 -12.96
CA GLY A 91 -18.93 -2.71 -13.12
C GLY A 91 -20.21 -2.23 -12.44
N PHE A 92 -20.23 -1.04 -11.80
CA PHE A 92 -21.40 -0.53 -11.10
C PHE A 92 -22.55 -0.21 -12.07
N ILE A 93 -23.75 -0.71 -11.74
CA ILE A 93 -24.97 -0.48 -12.52
C ILE A 93 -25.94 0.34 -11.67
N GLU A 94 -26.06 1.64 -12.00
CA GLU A 94 -26.87 2.60 -11.25
C GLU A 94 -28.36 2.24 -11.16
N SER A 95 -28.91 1.60 -12.20
CA SER A 95 -30.30 1.18 -12.23
C SER A 95 -30.60 -0.05 -11.37
N LYS A 96 -29.59 -0.71 -10.81
CA LYS A 96 -29.73 -1.87 -9.93
C LYS A 96 -29.50 -1.47 -8.47
N LYS A 97 -30.13 -2.20 -7.55
CA LYS A 97 -29.90 -2.04 -6.11
C LYS A 97 -28.42 -2.24 -5.78
N GLU A 98 -27.89 -1.38 -4.92
CA GLU A 98 -26.51 -1.51 -4.41
C GLU A 98 -26.38 -2.76 -3.52
N THR A 99 -25.38 -3.58 -3.82
CA THR A 99 -25.02 -4.81 -3.09
C THR A 99 -23.49 -4.92 -2.98
N LEU A 100 -22.96 -5.96 -2.33
CA LEU A 100 -21.51 -6.19 -2.32
C LEU A 100 -20.96 -6.37 -3.75
N GLN A 101 -21.71 -7.02 -4.64
CA GLN A 101 -21.33 -7.24 -6.03
C GLN A 101 -21.62 -6.03 -6.92
N ASN A 102 -22.70 -5.28 -6.65
CA ASN A 102 -23.05 -4.03 -7.33
C ASN A 102 -22.76 -2.81 -6.45
N SER A 103 -21.56 -2.75 -5.88
CA SER A 103 -21.10 -1.63 -5.05
C SER A 103 -20.61 -0.49 -5.93
N ARG A 104 -20.75 0.77 -5.49
CA ARG A 104 -20.18 1.93 -6.21
C ARG A 104 -18.65 1.92 -6.24
N PHE A 105 -18.02 1.22 -5.31
CA PHE A 105 -16.57 1.19 -5.16
C PHE A 105 -16.05 -0.24 -4.98
N CYS A 106 -14.93 -0.55 -5.64
CA CYS A 106 -14.07 -1.64 -5.23
C CYS A 106 -13.32 -1.22 -3.96
N LYS A 107 -13.50 -1.97 -2.89
CA LYS A 107 -12.90 -1.70 -1.57
C LYS A 107 -12.05 -2.87 -1.12
N VAL A 108 -10.80 -2.57 -0.74
CA VAL A 108 -9.87 -3.55 -0.14
C VAL A 108 -9.31 -2.96 1.14
N ASN A 109 -9.45 -3.69 2.24
CA ASN A 109 -8.86 -3.35 3.53
C ASN A 109 -7.46 -3.93 3.66
N PHE A 110 -6.59 -3.16 4.31
CA PHE A 110 -5.19 -3.44 4.55
C PHE A 110 -5.02 -3.48 6.07
N THR A 111 -4.49 -4.58 6.60
CA THR A 111 -4.14 -4.71 8.02
C THR A 111 -2.68 -5.11 8.14
N PHE A 112 -1.85 -4.20 8.64
CA PHE A 112 -0.44 -4.44 8.92
C PHE A 112 -0.33 -5.24 10.22
N MET A 113 -0.10 -6.54 10.11
CA MET A 113 -0.07 -7.47 11.24
C MET A 113 1.20 -7.30 12.08
N ASP A 114 2.33 -7.02 11.40
CA ASP A 114 3.62 -6.71 12.00
C ASP A 114 4.42 -5.79 11.06
N GLN A 115 5.76 -5.75 11.15
CA GLN A 115 6.59 -4.88 10.31
C GLN A 115 6.66 -5.34 8.84
N TYR A 116 6.47 -6.64 8.57
CA TYR A 116 6.62 -7.24 7.24
C TYR A 116 5.34 -7.90 6.73
N THR A 117 4.39 -8.21 7.60
CA THR A 117 3.19 -8.94 7.21
C THR A 117 2.01 -7.99 6.99
N LEU A 118 1.41 -8.06 5.80
CA LEU A 118 0.21 -7.32 5.43
C LEU A 118 -0.91 -8.31 5.09
N LYS A 119 -2.07 -8.15 5.72
CA LYS A 119 -3.29 -8.87 5.38
C LYS A 119 -4.20 -7.99 4.54
N LEU A 120 -4.73 -8.55 3.45
CA LEU A 120 -5.71 -7.96 2.56
C LEU A 120 -7.08 -8.63 2.70
N GLU A 121 -8.12 -7.81 2.67
CA GLU A 121 -9.50 -8.26 2.65
C GLU A 121 -10.30 -7.45 1.62
N GLU A 122 -10.75 -8.12 0.58
CA GLU A 122 -11.70 -7.59 -0.40
C GLU A 122 -13.08 -7.47 0.24
N VAL A 123 -13.61 -6.24 0.29
CA VAL A 123 -14.85 -5.93 0.99
C VAL A 123 -16.03 -5.88 0.03
N SER A 124 -15.88 -5.26 -1.14
CA SER A 124 -16.98 -5.06 -2.09
C SER A 124 -16.49 -4.64 -3.46
N GLY A 125 -17.25 -4.93 -4.52
CA GLY A 125 -17.20 -4.23 -5.81
C GLY A 125 -15.97 -4.47 -6.66
N CYS A 126 -15.14 -5.47 -6.37
CA CYS A 126 -13.89 -5.68 -7.09
C CYS A 126 -13.96 -6.71 -8.23
N SER A 127 -15.10 -7.37 -8.42
CA SER A 127 -15.28 -8.42 -9.43
C SER A 127 -15.05 -7.98 -10.88
N TYR A 128 -15.04 -6.67 -11.16
CA TYR A 128 -14.67 -6.15 -12.48
C TYR A 128 -13.14 -6.16 -12.71
N TYR A 129 -12.36 -6.13 -11.63
CA TYR A 129 -10.90 -6.00 -11.64
C TYR A 129 -10.14 -7.32 -11.60
N HIS A 130 -10.85 -8.45 -11.48
CA HIS A 130 -10.25 -9.79 -11.48
C HIS A 130 -11.21 -10.84 -12.07
N GLY A 131 -10.66 -11.98 -12.49
CA GLY A 131 -11.45 -13.13 -12.95
C GLY A 131 -12.15 -13.90 -11.83
N ALA A 132 -13.11 -14.75 -12.19
CA ALA A 132 -13.97 -15.50 -11.25
C ALA A 132 -13.25 -16.50 -10.33
N SER A 133 -11.99 -16.84 -10.63
CA SER A 133 -11.17 -17.75 -9.82
C SER A 133 -10.19 -17.02 -8.89
N CYS A 134 -10.19 -15.68 -8.89
CA CYS A 134 -9.29 -14.83 -8.13
C CYS A 134 -10.09 -13.96 -7.17
N ASP A 135 -9.41 -13.45 -6.15
CA ASP A 135 -9.80 -12.30 -5.36
C ASP A 135 -8.54 -11.55 -4.90
N PHE A 136 -8.72 -10.44 -4.18
CA PHE A 136 -7.62 -9.72 -3.53
C PHE A 136 -7.48 -10.05 -2.04
N ASN A 137 -8.00 -11.19 -1.58
CA ASN A 137 -7.86 -11.64 -0.20
C ASN A 137 -6.54 -12.39 -0.01
N GLY A 138 -5.86 -12.14 1.10
CA GLY A 138 -4.67 -12.93 1.42
C GLY A 138 -3.79 -12.29 2.46
N THR A 139 -2.71 -13.00 2.80
CA THR A 139 -1.61 -12.45 3.59
C THR A 139 -0.38 -12.43 2.70
N VAL A 140 0.28 -11.29 2.66
CA VAL A 140 1.49 -11.04 1.87
C VAL A 140 2.60 -10.58 2.81
N VAL A 141 3.83 -10.92 2.46
CA VAL A 141 5.02 -10.65 3.25
C VAL A 141 5.95 -9.74 2.47
N HIS A 142 6.49 -8.74 3.16
CA HIS A 142 7.37 -7.73 2.59
C HIS A 142 8.70 -8.33 2.16
N GLU A 143 9.23 -7.91 1.01
CA GLU A 143 10.51 -8.38 0.47
C GLU A 143 11.71 -8.17 1.43
N ALA A 144 11.66 -7.15 2.27
CA ALA A 144 12.70 -6.88 3.27
C ALA A 144 12.71 -7.86 4.46
N SER A 145 11.80 -8.83 4.52
CA SER A 145 11.78 -9.86 5.57
C SER A 145 12.85 -10.95 5.39
N GLY A 146 13.48 -11.03 4.21
CA GLY A 146 14.58 -11.97 3.93
C GLY A 146 14.16 -13.37 3.49
N ILE A 147 12.94 -13.51 2.98
CA ILE A 147 12.43 -14.69 2.24
C ILE A 147 12.94 -14.73 0.81
#